data_AF-A0A2K9AKP8-F1
#
_entry.id   AF-A0A2K9AKP8-F1
#
_cell.length_a   1.000
_cell.length_b   1.000
_cell.length_c   1.000
_cell.angle_alpha   90.00
_cell.angle_beta   90.00
_cell.angle_gamma   90.00
#
_symmetry.space_group_name_H-M   'P 1'
#
loop_
_entity.id
_entity.type
_entity.pdbx_description
1 polymer ?
#
loop_
_entity_poly.entity_id
_entity_poly.type
_entity_poly.pdbx_seq_one_letter_code
_entity_poly.pdbx_strand_id
1 'polypeptide(L)'
;MNEIYNMIKEVFPNTKILLIYYGGSKAYGLDDENSDIDLTVVLDGFKGILHLFIGNYDLFVFSKEDFIKRQQFDDSIIAYHRQAADNIMGIDSNEYYLSPEFSNELNELIKSVDRSFIYHFIDAVLVYAISKFEINPTSKTHYHLFRLRGMLDHYDETGQFNLKVSEPWYSLMLEYKANYKTHDATKYVDKIIEQIDYLSNYRKEMKNHGLG
;
A
#
# COMPACT_ATOMS: atom_id res chain seq x y z
N MET A 1 -6.40 -17.68 -9.08
CA MET A 1 -7.52 -16.72 -9.08
C MET A 1 -8.91 -17.37 -8.95
N ASN A 2 -9.25 -18.45 -9.69
CA ASN A 2 -10.60 -19.07 -9.61
C ASN A 2 -11.02 -19.50 -8.18
N GLU A 3 -10.12 -20.10 -7.41
CA GLU A 3 -10.40 -20.50 -6.03
C GLU A 3 -10.67 -19.30 -5.12
N ILE A 4 -9.84 -18.25 -5.23
CA ILE A 4 -10.01 -16.99 -4.50
C ILE A 4 -11.36 -16.35 -4.85
N TYR A 5 -11.70 -16.29 -6.13
CA TYR A 5 -12.98 -15.75 -6.58
C TYR A 5 -14.17 -16.48 -5.95
N ASN A 6 -14.14 -17.82 -5.94
CA ASN A 6 -15.21 -18.63 -5.35
C ASN A 6 -15.29 -18.42 -3.83
N MET A 7 -14.16 -18.38 -3.13
CA MET A 7 -14.09 -18.07 -1.70
C MET A 7 -14.73 -16.72 -1.39
N ILE A 8 -14.35 -15.65 -2.11
CA ILE A 8 -14.94 -14.31 -1.90
C ILE A 8 -16.43 -14.32 -2.17
N LYS A 9 -16.88 -15.03 -3.22
CA LYS A 9 -18.30 -15.14 -3.57
C LYS A 9 -19.12 -15.84 -2.48
N GLU A 10 -18.56 -16.85 -1.82
CA GLU A 10 -19.21 -17.55 -0.71
C GLU A 10 -19.29 -16.68 0.55
N VAL A 11 -18.24 -15.91 0.85
CA VAL A 11 -18.18 -15.01 2.01
C VAL A 11 -19.11 -13.80 1.82
N PHE A 12 -19.25 -13.29 0.59
CA PHE A 12 -20.06 -12.11 0.26
C PHE A 12 -21.14 -12.40 -0.78
N PRO A 13 -22.13 -13.29 -0.48
CA PRO A 13 -23.02 -13.88 -1.49
C PRO A 13 -24.00 -12.91 -2.15
N ASN A 14 -24.27 -11.75 -1.53
CA ASN A 14 -25.20 -10.73 -2.04
C ASN A 14 -24.48 -9.51 -2.64
N THR A 15 -23.21 -9.68 -3.00
CA THR A 15 -22.38 -8.62 -3.56
C THR A 15 -21.84 -9.06 -4.92
N LYS A 16 -21.42 -8.08 -5.71
CA LYS A 16 -20.72 -8.35 -6.97
C LYS A 16 -19.25 -8.04 -6.80
N ILE A 17 -18.41 -9.02 -7.11
CA ILE A 17 -16.96 -8.86 -7.13
C ILE A 17 -16.57 -8.01 -8.35
N LEU A 18 -15.99 -6.83 -8.10
CA LEU A 18 -15.51 -5.92 -9.13
C LEU A 18 -14.02 -6.11 -9.44
N LEU A 19 -13.21 -6.28 -8.40
CA LEU A 19 -11.76 -6.40 -8.51
C LEU A 19 -11.23 -7.30 -7.38
N ILE A 20 -10.30 -8.19 -7.71
CA ILE A 20 -9.47 -8.92 -6.74
C ILE A 20 -8.03 -8.85 -7.23
N TYR A 21 -7.12 -8.38 -6.41
CA TYR A 21 -5.69 -8.38 -6.73
C TYR A 21 -4.84 -8.59 -5.48
N TYR A 22 -3.62 -9.08 -5.68
CA TYR A 22 -2.67 -9.25 -4.60
C TYR A 22 -2.17 -7.89 -4.10
N GLY A 23 -2.17 -7.73 -2.78
CA GLY A 23 -1.55 -6.60 -2.10
C GLY A 23 -0.25 -7.03 -1.43
N GLY A 24 0.24 -6.16 -0.54
CA GLY A 24 1.29 -6.47 0.41
C GLY A 24 2.53 -7.09 -0.25
N SER A 25 3.23 -7.98 0.47
CA SER A 25 4.56 -8.46 0.05
C SER A 25 4.59 -9.00 -1.38
N LYS A 26 3.53 -9.72 -1.78
CA LYS A 26 3.42 -10.28 -3.13
C LYS A 26 3.30 -9.21 -4.23
N ALA A 27 2.58 -8.12 -3.97
CA ALA A 27 2.51 -7.00 -4.92
C ALA A 27 3.87 -6.33 -5.16
N TYR A 28 4.77 -6.38 -4.18
CA TYR A 28 6.11 -5.79 -4.27
C TYR A 28 7.19 -6.82 -4.68
N GLY A 29 6.83 -8.08 -4.92
CA GLY A 29 7.80 -9.16 -5.17
C GLY A 29 8.71 -9.48 -3.97
N LEU A 30 8.19 -9.29 -2.76
CA LEU A 30 8.89 -9.45 -1.47
C LEU A 30 8.29 -10.58 -0.61
N ASP A 31 7.43 -11.42 -1.19
CA ASP A 31 6.86 -12.57 -0.52
C ASP A 31 7.88 -13.71 -0.39
N ASP A 32 7.75 -14.44 0.71
CA ASP A 32 8.48 -15.66 0.99
C ASP A 32 7.50 -16.77 1.40
N GLU A 33 7.99 -17.98 1.64
CA GLU A 33 7.17 -19.14 2.02
C GLU A 33 6.36 -18.94 3.32
N ASN A 34 6.69 -17.92 4.12
CA ASN A 34 6.05 -17.61 5.40
C ASN A 34 5.16 -16.36 5.32
N SER A 35 5.00 -15.77 4.13
CA SER A 35 4.24 -14.53 3.96
C SER A 35 2.75 -14.83 3.86
N ASP A 36 1.95 -14.10 4.65
CA ASP A 36 0.50 -14.07 4.49
C ASP A 36 0.14 -13.57 3.08
N ILE A 37 -0.97 -14.07 2.52
CA ILE A 37 -1.43 -13.68 1.19
C ILE A 37 -2.39 -12.50 1.32
N ASP A 38 -1.85 -11.30 1.18
CA ASP A 38 -2.63 -10.07 1.16
C ASP A 38 -3.47 -9.96 -0.11
N LEU A 39 -4.79 -9.80 0.02
CA LEU A 39 -5.71 -9.60 -1.09
C LEU A 39 -6.52 -8.32 -0.89
N THR A 40 -6.55 -7.45 -1.89
CA THR A 40 -7.54 -6.37 -1.94
C THR A 40 -8.73 -6.83 -2.78
N VAL A 41 -9.92 -6.66 -2.22
CA VAL A 41 -11.20 -7.05 -2.84
C VAL A 41 -12.10 -5.83 -2.91
N VAL A 42 -12.63 -5.53 -4.09
CA VAL A 42 -13.60 -4.44 -4.29
C VAL A 42 -14.95 -5.04 -4.66
N LEU A 43 -15.98 -4.68 -3.90
CA LEU A 43 -17.32 -5.21 -4.01
C LEU A 43 -18.34 -4.11 -4.32
N ASP A 44 -19.25 -4.39 -5.25
CA ASP A 44 -20.49 -3.64 -5.43
C ASP A 44 -21.62 -4.29 -4.60
N GLY A 45 -22.49 -3.47 -4.01
CA GLY A 45 -23.52 -3.90 -3.06
C GLY A 45 -23.02 -4.16 -1.62
N PHE A 46 -21.72 -4.01 -1.35
CA PHE A 46 -21.13 -3.99 0.00
C PHE A 46 -21.01 -2.55 0.52
N LYS A 47 -21.06 -2.35 1.84
CA LYS A 47 -20.92 -1.02 2.47
C LYS A 47 -19.79 -1.02 3.49
N GLY A 48 -18.87 -0.07 3.35
CA GLY A 48 -17.76 0.13 4.28
C GLY A 48 -16.48 -0.59 3.86
N ILE A 49 -15.63 -0.79 4.87
CA ILE A 49 -14.33 -1.46 4.76
C ILE A 49 -14.32 -2.58 5.79
N LEU A 50 -13.84 -3.77 5.38
CA LEU A 50 -13.66 -4.91 6.27
C LEU A 50 -12.28 -5.51 6.08
N HIS A 51 -11.57 -5.69 7.18
CA HIS A 51 -10.31 -6.43 7.23
C HIS A 51 -10.57 -7.76 7.93
N LEU A 52 -10.35 -8.87 7.24
CA LEU A 52 -10.59 -10.22 7.78
C LEU A 52 -9.54 -11.22 7.32
N PHE A 53 -9.29 -12.21 8.17
CA PHE A 53 -8.34 -13.29 7.90
C PHE A 53 -9.09 -14.61 7.62
N ILE A 54 -8.82 -15.24 6.48
CA ILE A 54 -9.42 -16.54 6.10
C ILE A 54 -8.30 -17.51 5.66
N GLY A 55 -8.04 -18.54 6.47
CA GLY A 55 -6.99 -19.51 6.15
C GLY A 55 -5.61 -18.86 6.19
N ASN A 56 -4.99 -18.64 5.03
CA ASN A 56 -3.72 -17.91 4.87
C ASN A 56 -3.90 -16.57 4.14
N TYR A 57 -5.15 -16.15 3.91
CA TYR A 57 -5.47 -14.94 3.18
C TYR A 57 -5.79 -13.80 4.14
N ASP A 58 -5.09 -12.68 3.99
CA ASP A 58 -5.42 -11.43 4.65
C ASP A 58 -6.23 -10.54 3.69
N LEU A 59 -7.54 -10.45 3.92
CA LEU A 59 -8.49 -9.82 3.02
C LEU A 59 -8.77 -8.38 3.43
N PHE A 60 -8.44 -7.45 2.53
CA PHE A 60 -8.81 -6.04 2.61
C PHE A 60 -9.99 -5.80 1.67
N VAL A 61 -11.20 -5.84 2.21
CA VAL A 61 -12.45 -5.73 1.46
C VAL A 61 -12.98 -4.31 1.53
N PHE A 62 -13.24 -3.73 0.37
CA PHE A 62 -13.76 -2.36 0.23
C PHE A 62 -15.07 -2.38 -0.53
N SER A 63 -15.99 -1.49 -0.14
CA SER A 63 -17.03 -1.04 -1.05
C SER A 63 -16.36 -0.35 -2.24
N LYS A 64 -17.03 -0.34 -3.40
CA LYS A 64 -16.57 0.44 -4.56
C LYS A 64 -16.24 1.90 -4.19
N GLU A 65 -17.13 2.55 -3.45
CA GLU A 65 -16.98 3.95 -3.04
C GLU A 65 -15.77 4.16 -2.14
N ASP A 66 -15.59 3.29 -1.13
CA ASP A 66 -14.48 3.43 -0.17
C ASP A 66 -13.13 3.09 -0.82
N PHE A 67 -13.10 2.19 -1.81
CA PHE A 67 -11.91 1.94 -2.62
C PHE A 67 -11.49 3.18 -3.42
N ILE A 68 -12.44 3.85 -4.08
CA ILE A 68 -12.15 5.09 -4.83
C ILE A 68 -11.66 6.19 -3.89
N LYS A 69 -12.36 6.39 -2.76
CA LYS A 69 -11.97 7.36 -1.72
C LYS A 69 -10.56 7.10 -1.19
N ARG A 70 -10.17 5.83 -1.00
CA ARG A 70 -8.81 5.45 -0.59
C ARG A 70 -7.77 5.96 -1.60
N GLN A 71 -8.03 5.79 -2.90
CA GLN A 71 -7.11 6.24 -3.96
C GLN A 71 -7.09 7.76 -4.15
N GLN A 72 -8.15 8.43 -3.72
CA GLN A 72 -8.25 9.90 -3.65
C GLN A 72 -7.74 10.47 -2.31
N PHE A 73 -7.25 9.61 -1.41
CA PHE A 73 -6.78 9.97 -0.07
C PHE A 73 -7.81 10.71 0.80
N ASP A 74 -9.10 10.42 0.61
CA ASP A 74 -10.20 11.02 1.39
C ASP A 74 -10.02 10.77 2.90
N ASP A 75 -10.21 11.81 3.71
CA ASP A 75 -10.02 11.76 5.17
C ASP A 75 -11.03 10.85 5.89
N SER A 76 -12.14 10.47 5.26
CA SER A 76 -13.05 9.45 5.79
C SER A 76 -12.42 8.06 5.84
N ILE A 77 -11.35 7.84 5.06
CA ILE A 77 -10.60 6.58 5.05
C ILE A 77 -9.46 6.68 6.08
N ILE A 78 -9.42 5.77 7.04
CA ILE A 78 -8.37 5.77 8.06
C ILE A 78 -6.97 5.60 7.45
N ALA A 79 -5.96 6.20 8.08
CA ALA A 79 -4.59 6.22 7.59
C ALA A 79 -4.04 4.80 7.28
N TYR A 80 -4.43 3.80 8.08
CA TYR A 80 -4.06 2.40 7.87
C TYR A 80 -4.36 1.88 6.45
N HIS A 81 -5.50 2.26 5.87
CA HIS A 81 -5.88 1.85 4.52
C HIS A 81 -5.30 2.79 3.45
N ARG A 82 -5.24 4.11 3.72
CA ARG A 82 -4.67 5.08 2.78
C ARG A 82 -3.18 4.85 2.49
N GLN A 83 -2.39 4.46 3.50
CA GLN A 83 -0.95 4.19 3.34
C GLN A 83 -0.62 2.99 2.44
N ALA A 84 -1.62 2.23 1.99
CA ALA A 84 -1.45 1.12 1.06
C ALA A 84 -1.99 1.42 -0.35
N ALA A 85 -2.40 2.67 -0.64
CA ALA A 85 -3.02 3.05 -1.91
C ALA A 85 -2.14 2.73 -3.13
N ASP A 86 -0.82 2.69 -2.95
CA ASP A 86 0.17 2.30 -3.97
C ASP A 86 0.03 0.86 -4.47
N ASN A 87 -0.60 -0.05 -3.70
CA ASN A 87 -0.83 -1.44 -4.13
C ASN A 87 -1.51 -1.53 -5.51
N ILE A 88 -2.31 -0.53 -5.91
CA ILE A 88 -2.98 -0.50 -7.22
C ILE A 88 -1.99 -0.56 -8.39
N MET A 89 -0.75 -0.10 -8.19
CA MET A 89 0.32 -0.15 -9.20
C MET A 89 0.83 -1.58 -9.43
N GLY A 90 0.53 -2.52 -8.52
CA GLY A 90 0.86 -3.94 -8.66
C GLY A 90 -0.11 -4.72 -9.54
N ILE A 91 -1.19 -4.09 -10.02
CA ILE A 91 -2.20 -4.72 -10.89
C ILE A 91 -1.66 -5.04 -12.29
N ASP A 92 -0.43 -4.62 -12.61
CA ASP A 92 0.27 -4.99 -13.86
C ASP A 92 0.76 -6.45 -13.86
N SER A 93 0.67 -7.15 -12.72
CA SER A 93 0.90 -8.59 -12.65
C SER A 93 -0.35 -9.36 -13.11
N ASN A 94 -0.21 -10.33 -14.03
CA ASN A 94 -1.31 -11.09 -14.65
C ASN A 94 -2.19 -11.94 -13.68
N GLU A 95 -2.11 -11.73 -12.37
CA GLU A 95 -2.82 -12.49 -11.34
C GLU A 95 -3.87 -11.65 -10.60
N TYR A 96 -4.79 -11.02 -11.34
CA TYR A 96 -5.95 -10.33 -10.78
C TYR A 96 -7.25 -10.80 -11.46
N TYR A 97 -8.38 -10.59 -10.78
CA TYR A 97 -9.70 -10.65 -11.38
C TYR A 97 -10.22 -9.22 -11.54
N LEU A 98 -10.77 -8.89 -12.70
CA LEU A 98 -11.40 -7.61 -12.97
C LEU A 98 -12.73 -7.83 -13.69
N SER A 99 -13.80 -7.28 -13.14
CA SER A 99 -15.09 -7.21 -13.80
C SER A 99 -15.03 -6.22 -14.97
N PRO A 100 -15.55 -6.55 -16.17
CA PRO A 100 -15.53 -5.66 -17.33
C PRO A 100 -16.11 -4.26 -17.06
N GLU A 101 -17.15 -4.16 -16.23
CA GLU A 101 -17.80 -2.89 -15.92
C GLU A 101 -16.99 -1.95 -15.03
N PHE A 102 -16.00 -2.48 -14.30
CA PHE A 102 -15.11 -1.69 -13.44
C PHE A 102 -13.79 -1.34 -14.14
N SER A 103 -13.55 -1.89 -15.33
CA SER A 103 -12.27 -1.75 -16.04
C SER A 103 -11.91 -0.31 -16.37
N ASN A 104 -12.86 0.50 -16.84
CA ASN A 104 -12.62 1.91 -17.17
C ASN A 104 -12.24 2.71 -15.93
N GLU A 105 -12.97 2.52 -14.83
CA GLU A 105 -12.75 3.24 -13.59
C GLU A 105 -11.42 2.85 -12.95
N LEU A 106 -11.05 1.56 -12.98
CA LEU A 106 -9.73 1.12 -12.54
C LEU A 106 -8.60 1.74 -13.38
N ASN A 107 -8.77 1.79 -14.70
CA ASN A 107 -7.81 2.42 -15.60
C ASN A 107 -7.64 3.92 -15.33
N GLU A 108 -8.71 4.62 -14.98
CA GLU A 108 -8.66 6.03 -14.58
C GLU A 108 -7.90 6.21 -13.26
N LEU A 109 -8.17 5.36 -12.27
CA LEU A 109 -7.43 5.37 -10.99
C LEU A 109 -5.94 5.14 -11.21
N ILE A 110 -5.54 4.17 -12.03
CA ILE A 110 -4.12 3.91 -12.33
C ILE A 110 -3.49 5.09 -13.08
N LYS A 111 -4.19 5.68 -14.05
CA LYS A 111 -3.68 6.85 -14.79
C LYS A 111 -3.59 8.12 -13.92
N SER A 112 -4.33 8.18 -12.82
CA SER A 112 -4.26 9.28 -11.85
C SER A 112 -3.06 9.21 -10.89
N VAL A 113 -2.19 8.21 -11.03
CA VAL A 113 -0.91 8.16 -10.31
C VAL A 113 0.03 9.22 -10.89
N ASP A 114 -0.09 10.43 -10.36
CA ASP A 114 0.67 11.60 -10.75
C ASP A 114 1.40 12.22 -9.54
N ARG A 115 1.94 13.43 -9.73
CA ARG A 115 2.67 14.14 -8.67
C ARG A 115 1.77 14.49 -7.47
N SER A 116 0.47 14.71 -7.68
CA SER A 116 -0.51 14.93 -6.60
C SER A 116 -0.73 13.65 -5.81
N PHE A 117 -0.90 12.52 -6.51
CA PHE A 117 -0.99 11.21 -5.87
C PHE A 117 0.21 10.95 -4.95
N ILE A 118 1.45 11.18 -5.45
CA ILE A 118 2.68 10.99 -4.66
C ILE A 118 2.67 11.87 -3.41
N TYR A 119 2.27 13.15 -3.54
CA TYR A 119 2.21 14.09 -2.41
C TYR A 119 1.27 13.61 -1.29
N HIS A 120 0.07 13.16 -1.67
CA HIS A 120 -0.92 12.65 -0.72
C HIS A 120 -0.56 11.26 -0.17
N PHE A 121 0.11 10.44 -0.99
CA PHE A 121 0.60 9.14 -0.56
C PHE A 121 1.67 9.25 0.52
N ILE A 122 2.64 10.16 0.35
CA ILE A 122 3.65 10.43 1.39
C ILE A 122 3.00 10.84 2.70
N ASP A 123 1.98 11.71 2.65
CA ASP A 123 1.24 12.14 3.83
C ASP A 123 0.57 10.96 4.56
N ALA A 124 -0.14 10.11 3.81
CA ALA A 124 -0.81 8.94 4.38
C ALA A 124 0.16 7.96 5.05
N VAL A 125 1.32 7.71 4.41
CA VAL A 125 2.39 6.88 4.98
C VAL A 125 2.96 7.52 6.24
N LEU A 126 3.22 8.83 6.25
CA LEU A 126 3.76 9.53 7.41
C LEU A 126 2.79 9.52 8.60
N VAL A 127 1.51 9.82 8.38
CA VAL A 127 0.49 9.79 9.44
C VAL A 127 0.43 8.41 10.09
N TYR A 128 0.39 7.36 9.29
CA TYR A 128 0.38 6.00 9.82
C TYR A 128 1.69 5.65 10.54
N ALA A 129 2.83 5.91 9.92
CA ALA A 129 4.14 5.58 10.48
C ALA A 129 4.41 6.30 11.81
N ILE A 130 4.14 7.60 11.90
CA ILE A 130 4.34 8.38 13.13
C ILE A 130 3.46 7.84 14.26
N SER A 131 2.17 7.60 13.99
CA SER A 131 1.26 7.04 15.00
C SER A 131 1.71 5.65 15.49
N LYS A 132 2.31 4.83 14.62
CA LYS A 132 2.88 3.55 15.01
C LYS A 132 4.19 3.69 15.76
N PHE A 133 5.03 4.63 15.38
CA PHE A 133 6.32 4.89 16.02
C PHE A 133 6.14 5.33 17.47
N GLU A 134 5.18 6.22 17.75
CA GLU A 134 4.85 6.69 19.10
C GLU A 134 4.47 5.54 20.06
N ILE A 135 3.83 4.48 19.53
CA ILE A 135 3.39 3.32 20.30
C ILE A 135 4.50 2.26 20.38
N ASN A 136 5.16 1.99 19.25
CA ASN A 136 6.18 0.96 19.13
C ASN A 136 7.22 1.36 18.07
N PRO A 137 8.37 1.93 18.48
CA PRO A 137 9.43 2.37 17.58
C PRO A 137 10.03 1.26 16.70
N THR A 138 9.84 -0.01 17.05
CA THR A 138 10.35 -1.17 16.29
C THR A 138 9.26 -1.94 15.55
N SER A 139 8.08 -1.33 15.34
CA SER A 139 7.00 -1.98 14.58
C SER A 139 7.45 -2.41 13.18
N LYS A 140 7.04 -3.63 12.76
CA LYS A 140 7.29 -4.16 11.39
C LYS A 140 7.00 -3.10 10.33
N THR A 141 5.90 -2.38 10.48
CA THR A 141 5.37 -1.41 9.52
C THR A 141 6.36 -0.30 9.12
N HIS A 142 7.41 -0.03 9.91
CA HIS A 142 8.41 0.98 9.55
C HIS A 142 9.23 0.62 8.31
N TYR A 143 9.23 -0.66 7.85
CA TYR A 143 9.85 -1.00 6.56
C TYR A 143 9.24 -0.23 5.39
N HIS A 144 7.97 0.21 5.50
CA HIS A 144 7.30 1.02 4.48
C HIS A 144 7.96 2.39 4.28
N LEU A 145 8.64 2.94 5.29
CA LEU A 145 9.38 4.20 5.16
C LEU A 145 10.59 4.03 4.23
N PHE A 146 11.34 2.92 4.40
CA PHE A 146 12.44 2.58 3.50
C PHE A 146 11.94 2.28 2.09
N ARG A 147 10.80 1.56 1.97
CA ARG A 147 10.16 1.29 0.69
C ARG A 147 9.83 2.58 -0.06
N LEU A 148 9.08 3.48 0.57
CA LEU A 148 8.69 4.75 -0.04
C LEU A 148 9.93 5.59 -0.39
N ARG A 149 10.96 5.60 0.48
CA ARG A 149 12.21 6.27 0.16
C ARG A 149 12.83 5.76 -1.15
N GLY A 150 12.97 4.44 -1.31
CA GLY A 150 13.54 3.88 -2.54
C GLY A 150 12.65 4.07 -3.78
N MET A 151 11.33 4.12 -3.62
CA MET A 151 10.39 4.47 -4.70
C MET A 151 10.56 5.94 -5.14
N LEU A 152 10.78 6.86 -4.19
CA LEU A 152 11.04 8.27 -4.50
C LEU A 152 12.40 8.46 -5.16
N ASP A 153 13.45 7.79 -4.69
CA ASP A 153 14.76 7.83 -5.35
C ASP A 153 14.64 7.32 -6.81
N HIS A 154 13.88 6.24 -7.06
CA HIS A 154 13.61 5.76 -8.43
C HIS A 154 12.81 6.77 -9.28
N TYR A 155 11.82 7.41 -8.68
CA TYR A 155 11.01 8.43 -9.35
C TYR A 155 11.84 9.67 -9.72
N ASP A 156 12.71 10.15 -8.83
CA ASP A 156 13.60 11.28 -9.10
C ASP A 156 14.59 10.96 -10.22
N GLU A 157 15.06 9.71 -10.31
CA GLU A 157 15.97 9.25 -11.36
C GLU A 157 15.30 9.08 -12.73
N THR A 158 14.05 8.63 -12.76
CA THR A 158 13.41 8.13 -14.01
C THR A 158 12.16 8.88 -14.43
N GLY A 159 11.57 9.67 -13.54
CA GLY A 159 10.25 10.28 -13.70
C GLY A 159 9.07 9.31 -13.60
N GLN A 160 9.30 8.03 -13.26
CA GLN A 160 8.25 7.02 -13.15
C GLN A 160 8.04 6.59 -11.70
N PHE A 161 6.84 6.85 -11.16
CA PHE A 161 6.48 6.40 -9.82
C PHE A 161 5.77 5.05 -9.93
N ASN A 162 6.42 4.01 -9.45
CA ASN A 162 5.97 2.62 -9.52
C ASN A 162 6.50 1.85 -8.28
N LEU A 163 6.25 0.53 -8.23
CA LEU A 163 6.62 -0.29 -7.08
C LEU A 163 8.12 -0.66 -6.97
N LYS A 164 8.97 -0.16 -7.88
CA LYS A 164 10.41 -0.41 -7.84
C LYS A 164 11.05 0.38 -6.70
N VAL A 165 11.85 -0.30 -5.90
CA VAL A 165 12.60 0.29 -4.78
C VAL A 165 14.08 0.28 -5.13
N SER A 166 14.70 1.46 -5.22
CA SER A 166 16.15 1.57 -5.48
C SER A 166 16.99 1.13 -4.28
N GLU A 167 18.18 0.60 -4.54
CA GLU A 167 19.19 0.39 -3.50
C GLU A 167 19.72 1.72 -2.96
N PRO A 168 20.15 1.81 -1.69
CA PRO A 168 20.29 0.72 -0.70
C PRO A 168 18.99 0.36 0.04
N TRP A 169 17.87 1.02 -0.29
CA TRP A 169 16.64 0.93 0.49
C TRP A 169 15.94 -0.41 0.35
N TYR A 170 16.09 -1.04 -0.81
CA TYR A 170 15.56 -2.38 -1.05
C TYR A 170 16.19 -3.41 -0.08
N SER A 171 17.52 -3.45 -0.01
CA SER A 171 18.22 -4.32 0.93
C SER A 171 17.89 -3.97 2.38
N LEU A 172 17.87 -2.67 2.73
CA LEU A 172 17.58 -2.21 4.09
C LEU A 172 16.17 -2.58 4.56
N MET A 173 15.15 -2.44 3.70
CA MET A 173 13.77 -2.77 4.08
C MET A 173 13.61 -4.27 4.34
N LEU A 174 14.29 -5.12 3.58
CA LEU A 174 14.26 -6.57 3.76
C LEU A 174 14.96 -6.98 5.05
N GLU A 175 16.14 -6.42 5.30
CA GLU A 175 16.90 -6.67 6.53
C GLU A 175 16.08 -6.27 7.77
N TYR A 176 15.47 -5.08 7.76
CA TYR A 176 14.62 -4.64 8.87
C TYR A 176 13.37 -5.52 9.03
N LYS A 177 12.66 -5.83 7.94
CA LYS A 177 11.46 -6.69 7.95
C LYS A 177 11.75 -8.08 8.52
N ALA A 178 12.93 -8.64 8.29
CA ALA A 178 13.34 -9.93 8.85
C ALA A 178 13.66 -9.84 10.35
N ASN A 179 14.18 -8.70 10.82
CA ASN A 179 14.75 -8.57 12.16
C ASN A 179 13.91 -7.72 13.14
N TYR A 180 12.75 -7.19 12.76
CA TYR A 180 11.95 -6.26 13.59
C TYR A 180 11.54 -6.80 14.97
N LYS A 181 11.45 -8.13 15.14
CA LYS A 181 11.12 -8.79 16.42
C LYS A 181 12.33 -9.06 17.30
N THR A 182 13.53 -8.87 16.78
CA THR A 182 14.78 -9.16 17.48
C THR A 182 15.27 -7.93 18.23
N HIS A 183 16.28 -8.11 19.09
CA HIS A 183 16.95 -6.97 19.72
C HIS A 183 17.60 -6.03 18.69
N ASP A 184 17.92 -6.52 17.49
CA ASP A 184 18.61 -5.75 16.46
C ASP A 184 17.73 -4.65 15.86
N ALA A 185 16.40 -4.74 16.01
CA ALA A 185 15.46 -3.74 15.51
C ALA A 185 15.71 -2.33 16.10
N THR A 186 16.25 -2.24 17.31
CA THR A 186 16.53 -0.95 17.96
C THR A 186 17.65 -0.17 17.26
N LYS A 187 18.54 -0.86 16.53
CA LYS A 187 19.61 -0.24 15.73
C LYS A 187 19.07 0.61 14.58
N TYR A 188 17.82 0.39 14.19
CA TYR A 188 17.17 1.08 13.09
C TYR A 188 16.34 2.30 13.52
N VAL A 189 16.18 2.54 14.83
CA VAL A 189 15.30 3.62 15.32
C VAL A 189 15.75 4.98 14.79
N ASP A 190 17.04 5.31 14.87
CA ASP A 190 17.57 6.56 14.33
C ASP A 190 17.34 6.63 12.80
N LYS A 191 17.50 5.50 12.11
CA LYS A 191 17.29 5.41 10.66
C LYS A 191 15.83 5.62 10.26
N ILE A 192 14.89 5.17 11.10
CA ILE A 192 13.46 5.38 10.95
C ILE A 192 13.13 6.87 11.12
N ILE A 193 13.68 7.52 12.14
CA ILE A 193 13.52 8.97 12.36
C ILE A 193 14.06 9.74 11.15
N GLU A 194 15.27 9.40 10.66
CA GLU A 194 15.83 10.00 9.45
C GLU A 194 14.88 9.88 8.24
N GLN A 195 14.17 8.75 8.07
CA GLN A 195 13.23 8.60 6.96
C GLN A 195 11.94 9.39 7.17
N ILE A 196 11.43 9.48 8.40
CA ILE A 196 10.28 10.35 8.72
C ILE A 196 10.63 11.81 8.35
N ASP A 197 11.81 12.28 8.75
CA ASP A 197 12.27 13.64 8.44
C ASP A 197 12.48 13.86 6.94
N TYR A 198 13.12 12.91 6.26
CA TYR A 198 13.33 12.98 4.81
C TYR A 198 11.99 13.08 4.06
N LEU A 199 11.05 12.17 4.33
CA LEU A 199 9.76 12.13 3.64
C LEU A 199 8.92 13.38 3.94
N SER A 200 8.99 13.89 5.17
CA SER A 200 8.33 15.14 5.55
C SER A 200 8.89 16.32 4.76
N ASN A 201 10.22 16.39 4.59
CA ASN A 201 10.88 17.42 3.80
C ASN A 201 10.60 17.29 2.30
N TYR A 202 10.68 16.08 1.74
CA TYR A 202 10.35 15.80 0.34
C TYR A 202 8.94 16.29 0.01
N ARG A 203 7.96 15.95 0.86
CA ARG A 203 6.57 16.40 0.70
C ARG A 203 6.45 17.93 0.77
N LYS A 204 7.17 18.58 1.69
CA LYS A 204 7.20 20.05 1.81
C LYS A 204 7.76 20.70 0.53
N GLU A 205 8.82 20.13 -0.04
CA GLU A 205 9.38 20.60 -1.30
C GLU A 205 8.42 20.42 -2.48
N MET A 206 7.70 19.30 -2.55
CA MET A 206 6.64 19.11 -3.55
C MET A 206 5.57 20.21 -3.47
N LYS A 207 5.13 20.54 -2.25
CA LYS A 207 4.16 21.63 -2.02
C LYS A 207 4.70 22.98 -2.49
N ASN A 208 5.95 23.30 -2.14
CA ASN A 208 6.58 24.57 -2.51
C ASN A 208 6.79 24.72 -4.03
N HIS A 209 6.89 23.62 -4.77
CA HIS A 209 7.04 23.59 -6.22
C HIS A 209 5.69 23.40 -6.97
N GLY A 210 4.59 23.95 -6.45
CA GLY A 210 3.35 24.13 -7.20
C GLY A 210 2.28 23.03 -7.04
N LEU A 211 2.29 22.28 -5.93
CA LEU A 211 1.21 21.38 -5.52
C LEU A 211 0.47 21.91 -4.26
N GLY A 212 0.48 23.23 -4.08
CA GLY A 212 -0.17 23.94 -2.98
C GLY A 212 -1.37 24.75 -3.45
#